data_AF-A0A828P1D1-F1
#
_entry.id   AF-A0A828P1D1-F1
#
_cell.length_a   1.000
_cell.length_b   1.000
_cell.length_c   1.000
_cell.angle_alpha   90.00
_cell.angle_beta   90.00
_cell.angle_gamma   90.00
#
_symmetry.space_group_name_H-M   'P 1'
#
loop_
_entity.id
_entity.type
_entity.pdbx_description
1 polymer ?
#
loop_
_entity_poly.entity_id
_entity_poly.type
_entity_poly.pdbx_seq_one_letter_code
_entity_poly.pdbx_strand_id
1 'polypeptide(L)'
;MTRIRRDRTEPKYKALDMTELSLTVAIKAIDRHTREGYAKEHPELISAFMAAAAANFATLTERETAEAEQITTINVKTGEVES
;
A
#
# COMPACT_ATOMS: atom_id res chain seq x y z
N MET A 1 11.91 31.82 -13.68
CA MET A 1 11.32 30.74 -12.87
C MET A 1 11.48 29.42 -13.62
N THR A 2 12.54 28.67 -13.32
CA THR A 2 12.87 27.43 -14.03
C THR A 2 11.81 26.38 -13.67
N ARG A 3 10.93 26.04 -14.61
CA ARG A 3 10.01 24.90 -14.44
C ARG A 3 10.84 23.63 -14.48
N ILE A 4 11.29 23.18 -13.30
CA ILE A 4 11.87 21.85 -13.12
C ILE A 4 10.76 20.87 -13.51
N ARG A 5 10.85 20.30 -14.72
CA ARG A 5 9.97 19.21 -15.12
C ARG A 5 10.42 18.00 -14.33
N ARG A 6 9.65 17.64 -13.30
CA ARG A 6 9.89 16.43 -12.50
C ARG A 6 9.76 15.25 -13.45
N ASP A 7 10.79 14.42 -13.51
CA ASP A 7 10.75 13.17 -14.24
C ASP A 7 9.75 12.24 -13.56
N ARG A 8 8.53 12.14 -14.12
CA ARG A 8 7.43 11.34 -13.58
C ARG A 8 7.67 9.83 -13.67
N THR A 9 8.77 9.40 -14.30
CA THR A 9 9.12 7.98 -14.41
C THR A 9 9.85 7.45 -13.19
N GLU A 10 10.37 8.32 -12.31
CA GLU A 10 11.04 7.85 -11.10
C GLU A 10 10.06 7.09 -10.18
N PRO A 11 10.46 5.94 -9.61
CA PRO A 11 9.59 5.07 -8.79
C PRO A 11 8.87 5.80 -7.65
N LYS A 12 9.51 6.81 -7.05
CA LYS A 12 8.93 7.63 -5.98
C LYS A 12 7.72 8.44 -6.43
N TYR A 13 7.71 8.94 -7.67
CA TYR A 13 6.54 9.67 -8.19
C TYR A 13 5.41 8.71 -8.54
N LYS A 14 5.73 7.52 -9.06
CA LYS A 14 4.72 6.47 -9.28
C LYS A 14 4.04 6.03 -7.97
N ALA A 15 4.80 5.90 -6.88
CA ALA A 15 4.25 5.57 -5.56
C ALA A 15 3.34 6.69 -5.01
N LEU A 16 3.75 7.95 -5.19
CA LEU A 16 2.92 9.11 -4.83
C LEU A 16 1.62 9.16 -5.63
N ASP A 17 1.69 8.96 -6.95
CA ASP A 17 0.53 8.95 -7.84
C ASP A 17 -0.46 7.83 -7.47
N MET A 18 0.05 6.64 -7.14
CA MET A 18 -0.79 5.52 -6.68
C MET A 18 -1.44 5.79 -5.31
N THR A 19 -0.74 6.49 -4.43
CA THR A 19 -1.28 6.90 -3.12
C THR A 19 -2.40 7.93 -3.30
N GLU A 20 -2.20 8.94 -4.15
CA GLU A 20 -3.21 9.96 -4.48
C GLU A 20 -4.46 9.33 -5.11
N LEU A 21 -4.27 8.38 -6.03
CA LEU A 21 -5.37 7.63 -6.64
C LEU A 21 -6.16 6.83 -5.60
N SER A 22 -5.46 6.12 -4.72
CA SER A 22 -6.09 5.29 -3.68
C SER A 22 -6.91 6.14 -2.71
N LEU A 23 -6.37 7.28 -2.29
CA LEU A 23 -7.08 8.23 -1.44
C LEU A 23 -8.32 8.80 -2.14
N THR A 24 -8.20 9.13 -3.43
CA THR A 24 -9.33 9.61 -4.24
C THR A 24 -10.45 8.58 -4.34
N VAL A 25 -10.11 7.30 -4.53
CA VAL A 25 -11.10 6.21 -4.58
C VAL A 25 -11.77 6.02 -3.22
N ALA A 26 -11.01 6.05 -2.13
CA ALA A 26 -11.56 5.92 -0.77
C ALA A 26 -12.55 7.05 -0.44
N ILE A 27 -12.19 8.30 -0.74
CA ILE A 27 -13.07 9.47 -0.56
C ILE A 27 -14.38 9.28 -1.34
N LYS A 28 -14.30 8.88 -2.61
CA LYS A 28 -15.48 8.64 -3.44
C LYS A 28 -16.35 7.49 -2.91
N ALA A 29 -15.74 6.44 -2.37
CA ALA A 29 -16.46 5.32 -1.79
C ALA A 29 -17.23 5.76 -0.53
N ILE A 30 -16.58 6.50 0.37
CA ILE A 30 -17.22 7.06 1.57
C ILE A 30 -18.41 7.94 1.17
N ASP A 31 -18.20 8.90 0.27
CA ASP A 31 -19.25 9.82 -0.17
C ASP A 31 -20.42 9.08 -0.85
N ARG A 32 -20.14 8.02 -1.62
CA ARG A 32 -21.17 7.19 -2.27
C ARG A 32 -22.02 6.41 -1.27
N HIS A 33 -21.41 5.92 -0.19
CA HIS A 33 -22.11 5.10 0.80
C HIS A 33 -22.82 5.92 1.88
N THR A 34 -22.44 7.18 2.07
CA THR A 34 -23.03 8.06 3.08
C THR A 34 -23.79 9.22 2.45
N ARG A 35 -23.07 10.23 1.96
CA ARG A 35 -23.56 11.35 1.15
C ARG A 35 -22.38 12.09 0.54
N GLU A 36 -22.63 12.84 -0.52
CA GLU A 36 -21.62 13.71 -1.12
C GLU A 36 -21.05 14.71 -0.08
N GLY A 37 -19.73 14.84 -0.06
CA GLY A 37 -18.99 15.74 0.84
C GLY A 37 -18.74 15.20 2.25
N TYR A 38 -19.30 14.04 2.62
CA TYR A 38 -19.14 13.47 3.95
C TYR A 38 -17.68 13.23 4.33
N ALA A 39 -16.87 12.68 3.43
CA ALA A 39 -15.45 12.43 3.68
C ALA A 39 -14.64 13.72 3.95
N LYS A 40 -15.05 14.85 3.38
CA LYS A 40 -14.39 16.16 3.61
C LYS A 40 -14.76 16.77 4.95
N GLU A 41 -15.98 16.54 5.41
CA GLU A 41 -16.46 16.98 6.72
C GLU A 41 -15.86 16.13 7.86
N HIS A 42 -15.36 14.94 7.53
CA HIS A 42 -14.82 13.95 8.47
C HIS A 42 -13.36 13.58 8.14
N PRO A 43 -12.38 14.50 8.28
CA PRO A 43 -10.97 14.25 7.99
C PRO A 43 -10.34 13.14 8.87
N GLU A 44 -10.95 12.82 10.01
CA GLU A 44 -10.58 11.70 10.86
C GLU A 44 -10.76 10.35 10.15
N LEU A 45 -11.75 10.21 9.24
CA LEU A 45 -11.95 8.98 8.47
C LEU A 45 -10.83 8.74 7.46
N ILE A 46 -10.38 9.83 6.81
CA ILE A 46 -9.22 9.80 5.92
C ILE A 46 -7.96 9.43 6.70
N SER A 47 -7.79 10.02 7.88
CA SER A 47 -6.63 9.76 8.75
C SER A 47 -6.61 8.31 9.25
N ALA A 48 -7.76 7.78 9.68
CA ALA A 48 -7.91 6.38 10.10
C ALA A 48 -7.65 5.40 8.95
N PHE A 49 -8.16 5.70 7.75
CA PHE A 49 -7.89 4.89 6.55
C PHE A 49 -6.40 4.83 6.22
N MET A 50 -5.71 5.98 6.25
CA MET A 50 -4.27 6.03 6.01
C MET A 50 -3.47 5.26 7.06
N ALA A 51 -3.84 5.37 8.34
CA ALA A 51 -3.20 4.63 9.42
C ALA A 51 -3.40 3.12 9.28
N ALA A 52 -4.61 2.67 8.94
CA ALA A 52 -4.92 1.26 8.69
C ALA A 52 -4.18 0.73 7.46
N ALA A 53 -4.12 1.51 6.38
CA ALA A 53 -3.35 1.15 5.19
C ALA A 53 -1.86 1.00 5.52
N ALA A 54 -1.27 1.95 6.26
CA ALA A 54 0.13 1.90 6.69
C ALA A 54 0.43 0.69 7.59
N ALA A 55 -0.46 0.39 8.54
CA ALA A 55 -0.33 -0.79 9.39
C ALA A 55 -0.41 -2.08 8.56
N ASN A 56 -1.36 -2.18 7.62
CA ASN A 56 -1.48 -3.34 6.73
C ASN A 56 -0.23 -3.50 5.84
N PHE A 57 0.34 -2.41 5.31
CA PHE A 57 1.61 -2.45 4.56
C PHE A 57 2.79 -2.93 5.42
N ALA A 58 2.87 -2.50 6.69
CA ALA A 58 3.90 -2.98 7.60
C ALA A 58 3.77 -4.50 7.84
N THR A 59 2.55 -5.00 8.05
CA THR A 59 2.31 -6.44 8.25
C THR A 59 2.51 -7.29 6.99
N LEU A 60 2.28 -6.74 5.80
CA LEU A 60 2.59 -7.42 4.53
C LEU A 60 4.10 -7.63 4.36
N THR A 61 4.92 -6.69 4.85
CA THR A 61 6.39 -6.80 4.81
C THR A 61 6.91 -7.94 5.69
N GLU A 62 6.25 -8.18 6.83
CA GLU A 62 6.54 -9.30 7.73
C GLU A 62 6.06 -10.65 7.17
N ARG A 63 4.96 -10.66 6.41
CA ARG A 63 4.42 -11.88 5.80
C ARG A 63 5.18 -12.30 4.54
N GLU A 64 5.61 -11.35 3.69
CA GLU A 64 6.48 -11.65 2.54
C GLU A 64 7.86 -12.18 2.97
N THR A 65 8.43 -11.66 4.06
CA THR A 65 9.70 -12.19 4.62
C THR A 65 9.53 -13.58 5.22
N ALA A 66 8.43 -13.83 5.93
CA ALA A 66 8.12 -15.16 6.48
C ALA A 66 7.79 -16.20 5.39
N GLU A 67 7.10 -15.83 4.32
CA GLU A 67 6.84 -16.74 3.19
C GLU A 67 8.13 -17.06 2.40
N ALA A 68 9.06 -16.11 2.24
CA ALA A 68 10.36 -16.36 1.63
C ALA A 68 11.24 -17.31 2.46
N GLU A 69 11.24 -17.22 3.79
CA GLU A 69 11.94 -18.17 4.68
C GLU A 69 11.31 -19.58 4.64
N GLN A 70 9.99 -19.66 4.50
CA GLN A 70 9.29 -20.94 4.41
C GLN A 70 9.60 -21.67 3.09
N ILE A 71 9.72 -20.95 1.97
CA ILE A 71 10.15 -21.52 0.68
C ILE A 71 11.60 -22.04 0.74
N THR A 72 12.51 -21.32 1.41
CA THR A 72 13.90 -21.81 1.60
C THR A 72 13.95 -23.06 2.48
N THR A 73 13.13 -23.15 3.53
CA THR A 73 13.13 -24.30 4.45
C THR A 73 12.59 -25.58 3.80
N ILE A 74 11.63 -25.47 2.86
CA ILE A 74 11.08 -26.61 2.12
C ILE A 74 12.14 -27.20 1.16
N ASN A 75 12.98 -26.37 0.53
CA ASN A 75 14.01 -26.86 -0.38
C ASN A 75 15.20 -27.53 0.32
N VAL A 76 15.57 -27.12 1.54
CA VAL A 76 16.66 -27.78 2.31
C VAL A 76 16.25 -29.18 2.76
N LYS A 77 15.01 -29.36 3.23
CA LYS A 77 14.52 -30.68 3.66
C LYS A 77 14.32 -31.67 2.51
N THR A 78 14.14 -31.19 1.29
CA THR A 78 13.98 -32.09 0.12
C THR A 78 15.33 -32.58 -0.41
N GLY A 79 16.41 -31.81 -0.22
CA GLY A 79 17.77 -32.22 -0.60
C GLY A 79 18.43 -33.25 0.33
N GLU A 80 17.99 -33.35 1.59
CA GLU A 80 18.50 -34.36 2.55
C GLU A 80 17.80 -35.73 2.44
N VAL A 81 16.67 -35.84 1.74
CA VAL A 81 15.93 -37.10 1.58
C VAL A 81 16.32 -37.84 0.29
N GLU A 82 17.03 -37.16 -0.63
CA GLU A 82 17.51 -37.73 -1.91
C GLU A 82 19.04 -37.94 -1.98
N SER A 83 19.79 -37.80 -0.87
CA SER A 83 21.23 -38.17 -0.78
C SER A 83 21.46 -39.46 0.01
#